data_AF-A0A218KNJ0-F1
#
_entry.id   AF-A0A218KNJ0-F1
#
_cell.length_a   1.000
_cell.length_b   1.000
_cell.length_c   1.000
_cell.angle_alpha   90.00
_cell.angle_beta   90.00
_cell.angle_gamma   90.00
#
_symmetry.space_group_name_H-M   'P 1'
#
loop_
_entity.id
_entity.type
_entity.pdbx_description
1 polymer ?
#
loop_
_entity_poly.entity_id
_entity_poly.type
_entity_poly.pdbx_seq_one_letter_code
_entity_poly.pdbx_strand_id
1 'polypeptide(L)'
;MQVNAILGVDISKKKFDVCLLMDNKKRHKVFQNNQDGFAKLVVWCNGHGANLIHLCLEATSWYGEDLATFMHDLGHNVSIVNPAQIKAFGKSELLRNKTDKSDAAMIARFCIANKPALWKPIAPEMRHLRDLYRCMQSLKNDKLQQMINCNR
;
A
#
# COMPACT_ATOMS: atom_id res chain seq x y z
N MET A 1 -16.09 -15.80 -1.74
CA MET A 1 -15.88 -15.25 -0.38
C MET A 1 -16.17 -13.77 -0.43
N GLN A 2 -17.05 -13.27 0.45
CA GLN A 2 -17.39 -11.86 0.51
C GLN A 2 -16.26 -11.12 1.23
N VAL A 3 -15.71 -10.07 0.63
CA VAL A 3 -14.73 -9.20 1.29
C VAL A 3 -15.44 -8.57 2.50
N ASN A 4 -14.90 -8.79 3.70
CA ASN A 4 -15.49 -8.28 4.94
C ASN A 4 -14.81 -6.99 5.44
N ALA A 5 -13.69 -6.60 4.84
CA ALA A 5 -12.96 -5.39 5.22
C ALA A 5 -12.27 -4.73 4.03
N ILE A 6 -12.27 -3.40 4.01
CA ILE A 6 -11.63 -2.60 2.96
C ILE A 6 -10.53 -1.77 3.57
N LEU A 7 -9.34 -1.82 2.99
CA LEU A 7 -8.16 -1.15 3.48
C LEU A 7 -7.69 -0.14 2.44
N GLY A 8 -7.88 1.14 2.72
CA GLY A 8 -7.26 2.21 1.93
C GLY A 8 -5.84 2.46 2.41
N VAL A 9 -4.92 2.68 1.48
CA VAL A 9 -3.51 2.92 1.77
C VAL A 9 -2.99 4.12 0.99
N ASP A 10 -2.47 5.11 1.72
CA ASP A 10 -1.63 6.17 1.16
C ASP A 10 -0.15 5.87 1.49
N ILE A 11 0.69 5.80 0.45
CA ILE A 11 2.08 5.33 0.58
C ILE A 11 3.10 6.41 0.23
N SER A 12 4.09 6.54 1.11
CA SER A 12 5.28 7.36 0.90
C SER A 12 6.55 6.50 0.99
N LYS A 13 7.70 7.09 0.62
CA LYS A 13 9.00 6.39 0.64
C LYS A 13 9.32 5.71 1.97
N LYS A 14 9.02 6.33 3.11
CA LYS A 14 9.42 5.85 4.45
C LYS A 14 8.29 5.19 5.24
N LYS A 15 7.03 5.53 4.94
CA LYS A 15 5.86 5.13 5.72
C LYS A 15 4.61 5.05 4.85
N PHE A 16 3.61 4.33 5.32
CA PHE A 16 2.28 4.33 4.71
C PHE A 16 1.21 4.52 5.79
N ASP A 17 0.20 5.32 5.46
CA ASP A 17 -1.00 5.54 6.27
C ASP A 17 -2.08 4.59 5.79
N VAL A 18 -2.77 3.94 6.72
CA VAL A 18 -3.87 3.02 6.39
C VAL A 18 -5.16 3.44 7.06
N CYS A 19 -6.26 3.20 6.35
CA CYS A 19 -7.60 3.27 6.88
C CYS A 19 -8.32 1.94 6.63
N LEU A 20 -8.63 1.22 7.70
CA LEU A 20 -9.46 0.02 7.68
C LEU A 20 -10.92 0.42 7.87
N LEU A 21 -11.76 0.04 6.91
CA LEU A 21 -13.21 0.14 6.95
C LEU A 21 -13.81 -1.25 7.17
N MET A 22 -14.46 -1.44 8.32
CA MET A 22 -15.12 -2.69 8.70
C MET A 22 -16.32 -2.37 9.59
N ASP A 23 -17.48 -2.97 9.31
CA ASP A 23 -18.72 -2.80 10.10
C ASP A 23 -19.09 -1.33 10.39
N ASN A 24 -18.95 -0.47 9.37
CA ASN A 24 -19.17 0.98 9.45
C ASN A 24 -18.24 1.72 10.45
N LYS A 25 -17.20 1.05 10.97
CA LYS A 25 -16.14 1.64 11.79
C LYS A 25 -14.92 1.94 10.93
N LYS A 26 -14.32 3.10 11.16
CA LYS A 26 -13.06 3.51 10.55
C LYS A 26 -11.95 3.38 11.56
N ARG A 27 -10.83 2.77 11.17
CA ARG A 27 -9.64 2.67 12.03
C ARG A 27 -8.41 3.08 11.26
N HIS A 28 -7.59 3.91 11.88
CA HIS A 28 -6.42 4.51 11.26
C HIS A 28 -5.14 4.03 11.93
N LYS A 29 -4.11 3.79 11.15
CA LYS A 29 -2.78 3.48 11.65
C LYS A 29 -1.70 3.84 10.64
N VAL A 30 -0.51 4.14 11.12
CA VAL A 30 0.67 4.41 10.29
C VAL A 30 1.69 3.31 10.52
N PHE A 31 2.31 2.84 9.45
CA PHE A 31 3.38 1.84 9.47
C PHE A 31 4.58 2.31 8.67
N GLN A 32 5.73 1.68 8.90
CA GLN A 32 6.93 1.91 8.11
C GLN A 32 6.85 1.17 6.78
N ASN A 33 7.38 1.75 5.70
CA ASN A 33 7.43 1.09 4.39
C ASN A 33 8.62 0.11 4.33
N ASN A 34 8.51 -1.00 5.06
CA ASN A 34 9.46 -2.11 5.10
C ASN A 34 8.74 -3.42 5.48
N GLN A 35 9.46 -4.54 5.41
CA GLN A 35 8.91 -5.87 5.72
C GLN A 35 8.32 -5.96 7.14
N ASP A 36 8.97 -5.34 8.14
CA ASP A 36 8.45 -5.29 9.52
C ASP A 36 7.12 -4.52 9.61
N GLY A 37 7.01 -3.40 8.91
CA GLY A 37 5.77 -2.64 8.80
C GLY A 37 4.65 -3.41 8.10
N PHE A 38 4.98 -4.21 7.08
CA PHE A 38 4.01 -5.09 6.41
C PHE A 38 3.51 -6.20 7.34
N ALA A 39 4.40 -6.84 8.09
CA ALA A 39 4.02 -7.84 9.08
C ALA A 39 3.13 -7.23 10.18
N LYS A 40 3.49 -6.04 10.69
CA LYS A 40 2.69 -5.31 11.68
C LYS A 40 1.31 -4.90 11.17
N LEU A 41 1.19 -4.60 9.87
CA LEU A 41 -0.09 -4.33 9.23
C LEU A 41 -0.99 -5.56 9.29
N VAL A 42 -0.48 -6.73 8.89
CA VAL A 42 -1.26 -7.99 8.89
C VAL A 42 -1.71 -8.36 10.29
N VAL A 43 -0.82 -8.31 11.28
CA VAL A 43 -1.16 -8.56 12.69
C VAL A 43 -2.25 -7.60 13.16
N TRP A 44 -2.15 -6.32 12.79
CA TRP A 44 -3.16 -5.33 13.13
C TRP A 44 -4.50 -5.66 12.47
N CYS A 45 -4.55 -5.97 11.17
CA CYS A 45 -5.79 -6.35 10.49
C CYS A 45 -6.43 -7.62 11.06
N ASN A 46 -5.62 -8.65 11.35
CA ASN A 46 -6.09 -9.90 11.94
C ASN A 46 -6.66 -9.71 13.35
N GLY A 47 -6.02 -8.86 14.17
CA GLY A 47 -6.53 -8.49 15.50
C GLY A 47 -7.90 -7.77 15.45
N HIS A 48 -8.35 -7.38 14.27
CA HIS A 48 -9.63 -6.75 14.02
C HIS A 48 -10.68 -7.69 13.40
N GLY A 49 -10.31 -8.95 13.11
CA GLY A 49 -11.18 -9.93 12.45
C GLY A 49 -11.26 -9.80 10.93
N ALA A 50 -10.36 -9.04 10.31
CA ALA A 50 -10.33 -8.82 8.86
C ALA A 50 -9.66 -10.00 8.14
N ASN A 51 -10.43 -11.05 7.85
CA ASN A 51 -9.92 -12.29 7.22
C ASN A 51 -9.69 -12.13 5.70
N LEU A 52 -10.57 -11.40 5.00
CA LEU A 52 -10.43 -11.14 3.57
C LEU A 52 -10.52 -9.64 3.31
N ILE A 53 -9.36 -9.06 3.03
CA ILE A 53 -9.18 -7.62 2.84
C ILE A 53 -9.17 -7.31 1.36
N HIS A 54 -9.86 -6.24 0.97
CA HIS A 54 -9.62 -5.56 -0.30
C HIS A 54 -8.78 -4.31 -0.03
N LEU A 55 -7.50 -4.42 -0.36
CA LEU A 55 -6.53 -3.34 -0.27
C LEU A 55 -6.63 -2.48 -1.52
N CYS A 56 -6.88 -1.19 -1.33
CA CYS A 56 -6.83 -0.18 -2.38
C CYS A 56 -5.69 0.79 -2.08
N LEU A 57 -4.80 0.98 -3.06
CA LEU A 57 -3.65 1.85 -2.94
C LEU A 57 -3.60 2.87 -4.09
N GLU A 58 -3.11 4.06 -3.78
CA GLU A 58 -2.88 5.10 -4.79
C GLU A 58 -1.57 4.84 -5.55
N ALA A 59 -1.62 4.93 -6.89
CA ALA A 59 -0.52 4.69 -7.81
C ALA A 59 0.49 5.86 -7.86
N THR A 60 0.92 6.36 -6.72
CA THR A 60 1.73 7.59 -6.67
C THR A 60 3.23 7.32 -6.92
N SER A 61 3.68 6.05 -6.83
CA SER A 61 5.09 5.66 -7.01
C SER A 61 5.30 4.14 -7.02
N TRP A 62 6.52 3.69 -7.34
CA TRP A 62 6.94 2.28 -7.19
C TRP A 62 6.96 1.79 -5.74
N TYR A 63 6.85 2.69 -4.74
CA TYR A 63 6.87 2.34 -3.32
C TYR A 63 5.67 1.47 -2.89
N GLY A 64 4.58 1.50 -3.66
CA GLY A 64 3.37 0.72 -3.44
C GLY A 64 3.46 -0.76 -3.82
N GLU A 65 4.39 -1.11 -4.72
CA GLU A 65 4.39 -2.43 -5.36
C GLU A 65 4.80 -3.54 -4.39
N ASP A 66 5.77 -3.28 -3.51
CA ASP A 66 6.23 -4.29 -2.54
C ASP A 66 5.11 -4.64 -1.53
N LEU A 67 4.36 -3.64 -1.04
CA LEU A 67 3.20 -3.84 -0.18
C LEU A 67 2.04 -4.53 -0.94
N ALA A 68 1.74 -4.05 -2.16
CA ALA A 68 0.71 -4.63 -3.01
C ALA A 68 0.95 -6.11 -3.23
N THR A 69 2.21 -6.47 -3.52
CA THR A 69 2.54 -7.85 -3.79
C THR A 69 2.55 -8.69 -2.52
N PHE A 70 3.08 -8.18 -1.40
CA PHE A 70 3.03 -8.87 -0.12
C PHE A 70 1.60 -9.25 0.28
N MET A 71 0.65 -8.33 0.11
CA MET A 71 -0.76 -8.58 0.44
C MET A 71 -1.43 -9.52 -0.56
N HIS A 72 -1.09 -9.43 -1.84
CA HIS A 72 -1.56 -10.37 -2.86
C HIS A 72 -1.05 -11.79 -2.60
N ASP A 73 0.23 -11.95 -2.23
CA ASP A 73 0.86 -13.24 -1.93
C ASP A 73 0.23 -13.92 -0.69
N LEU A 74 -0.34 -13.13 0.24
CA LEU A 74 -1.15 -13.62 1.37
C LEU A 74 -2.60 -13.99 0.99
N GLY A 75 -2.99 -13.83 -0.27
CA GLY A 75 -4.33 -14.14 -0.77
C GLY A 75 -5.36 -13.04 -0.60
N HIS A 76 -4.94 -11.80 -0.30
CA HIS A 76 -5.85 -10.66 -0.26
C HIS A 76 -6.08 -10.04 -1.63
N ASN A 77 -7.23 -9.36 -1.78
CA ASN A 77 -7.54 -8.60 -2.98
C ASN A 77 -6.78 -7.29 -2.94
N VAL A 78 -6.14 -6.91 -4.05
CA VAL A 78 -5.35 -5.68 -4.14
C VAL A 78 -5.79 -4.91 -5.38
N SER A 79 -5.91 -3.59 -5.28
CA SER A 79 -6.22 -2.69 -6.38
C SER A 79 -5.30 -1.48 -6.32
N ILE A 80 -4.71 -1.15 -7.46
CA ILE A 80 -3.87 0.04 -7.65
C ILE A 80 -4.66 1.05 -8.47
N VAL A 81 -4.90 2.23 -7.90
CA VAL A 81 -5.79 3.25 -8.48
C VAL A 81 -5.00 4.50 -8.83
N ASN A 82 -5.31 5.10 -9.97
CA ASN A 82 -4.69 6.36 -10.39
C ASN A 82 -5.04 7.51 -9.41
N PRO A 83 -4.04 8.27 -8.90
CA PRO A 83 -4.23 9.52 -8.16
C PRO A 83 -5.33 10.45 -8.68
N ALA A 84 -5.42 10.60 -10.01
CA ALA A 84 -6.39 11.48 -10.63
C ALA A 84 -7.83 11.04 -10.38
N GLN A 85 -8.09 9.72 -10.32
CA GLN A 85 -9.42 9.17 -10.04
C GLN A 85 -9.81 9.39 -8.58
N ILE A 86 -8.87 9.19 -7.64
CA ILE A 86 -9.08 9.47 -6.21
C ILE A 86 -9.41 10.96 -6.01
N LYS A 87 -8.65 11.85 -6.65
CA LYS A 87 -8.90 13.31 -6.60
C LYS A 87 -10.23 13.70 -7.23
N ALA A 88 -10.61 13.11 -8.36
CA ALA A 88 -11.89 13.38 -9.01
C ALA A 88 -13.06 12.93 -8.13
N PHE A 89 -12.93 11.76 -7.51
CA PHE A 89 -13.92 11.23 -6.56
C PHE A 89 -14.05 12.11 -5.30
N GLY A 90 -12.92 12.57 -4.74
CA GLY A 90 -12.94 13.51 -3.62
C GLY A 90 -13.68 14.83 -3.94
N LYS A 91 -13.61 15.30 -5.19
CA LYS A 91 -14.36 16.47 -5.67
C LYS A 91 -15.85 16.18 -5.85
N SER A 92 -16.22 15.02 -6.39
CA SER A 92 -17.63 14.66 -6.64
C SER A 92 -18.41 14.42 -5.36
N GLU A 93 -17.77 13.90 -4.32
CA GLU A 93 -18.39 13.64 -3.01
C GLU A 93 -18.71 14.91 -2.21
N LEU A 94 -18.45 16.12 -2.75
CA LEU A 94 -18.68 17.40 -2.07
C LEU A 94 -18.16 17.39 -0.62
N LEU A 95 -16.96 16.83 -0.40
CA LEU A 95 -16.24 16.88 0.87
C LEU A 95 -15.79 18.33 1.15
N ARG A 96 -16.76 19.24 1.35
CA ARG A 96 -16.61 20.63 1.82
C ARG A 96 -16.17 20.68 3.27
N ASN A 97 -16.29 19.57 3.99
CA ASN A 97 -15.94 19.50 5.40
C ASN A 97 -14.59 18.82 5.58
N LYS A 98 -13.66 19.61 6.12
CA LYS A 98 -12.30 19.36 6.60
C LYS A 98 -12.15 18.19 7.62
N THR A 99 -13.02 17.17 7.61
CA THR A 99 -13.24 16.30 8.79
C THR A 99 -12.89 14.82 8.68
N ASP A 100 -12.33 14.32 7.58
CA ASP A 100 -11.68 13.00 7.58
C ASP A 100 -10.26 13.15 7.03
N LYS A 101 -9.34 13.54 7.92
CA LYS A 101 -7.96 13.99 7.68
C LYS A 101 -6.98 12.94 7.09
N SER A 102 -7.44 11.85 6.48
CA SER A 102 -6.55 10.81 5.96
C SER A 102 -6.92 10.47 4.51
N ASP A 103 -5.98 10.70 3.60
CA ASP A 103 -6.08 10.30 2.20
C ASP A 103 -6.38 8.80 2.08
N ALA A 104 -5.89 7.98 3.03
CA ALA A 104 -6.21 6.56 3.12
C ALA A 104 -7.71 6.29 3.34
N ALA A 105 -8.45 7.11 4.12
CA ALA A 105 -9.90 6.96 4.24
C ALA A 105 -10.63 7.28 2.93
N MET A 106 -10.14 8.27 2.17
CA MET A 106 -10.69 8.60 0.86
C MET A 106 -10.49 7.44 -0.12
N ILE A 107 -9.29 6.84 -0.12
CA ILE A 107 -8.96 5.67 -0.94
C ILE A 107 -9.83 4.47 -0.56
N ALA A 108 -10.06 4.22 0.73
CA ALA A 108 -10.94 3.15 1.19
C ALA A 108 -12.40 3.35 0.73
N ARG A 109 -12.91 4.59 0.82
CA ARG A 109 -14.26 4.92 0.30
C ARG A 109 -14.36 4.79 -1.21
N PHE A 110 -13.34 5.24 -1.93
CA PHE A 110 -13.27 5.07 -3.38
C PHE A 110 -13.36 3.59 -3.77
N CYS A 111 -12.66 2.73 -3.03
CA CYS A 111 -12.66 1.28 -3.22
C CYS A 111 -14.08 0.69 -3.11
N ILE A 112 -14.85 1.11 -2.10
CA ILE A 112 -16.25 0.72 -1.91
C ILE A 112 -17.12 1.15 -3.10
N ALA A 113 -17.03 2.44 -3.45
CA ALA A 113 -17.93 3.06 -4.41
C ALA A 113 -17.66 2.59 -5.85
N ASN A 114 -16.39 2.53 -6.24
CA ASN A 114 -15.98 2.30 -7.64
C ASN A 114 -15.55 0.87 -7.93
N LYS A 115 -15.35 0.03 -6.89
CA LYS A 115 -14.92 -1.38 -7.02
C LYS A 115 -13.83 -1.57 -8.09
N PRO A 116 -12.65 -0.94 -7.91
CA PRO A 116 -11.61 -0.93 -8.92
C PRO A 116 -11.14 -2.34 -9.27
N ALA A 117 -10.61 -2.49 -10.48
CA ALA A 117 -10.08 -3.76 -10.95
C ALA A 117 -8.99 -4.30 -10.00
N LEU A 118 -8.93 -5.61 -9.86
CA LEU A 118 -7.88 -6.27 -9.08
C LEU A 118 -6.56 -6.16 -9.83
N TRP A 119 -5.57 -5.63 -9.13
CA TRP A 119 -4.19 -5.61 -9.57
C TRP A 119 -3.61 -7.02 -9.53
N LYS A 120 -2.78 -7.33 -10.51
CA LYS A 120 -2.01 -8.57 -10.58
C LYS A 120 -0.53 -8.23 -10.63
N PRO A 121 0.31 -8.96 -9.88
CA PRO A 121 1.74 -8.79 -9.97
C PRO A 121 2.26 -9.13 -11.37
N ILE A 122 3.40 -8.54 -11.70
CA ILE A 122 4.18 -8.92 -12.87
C ILE A 122 4.65 -10.38 -12.68
N ALA A 123 4.81 -11.10 -13.79
CA ALA A 123 5.21 -12.51 -13.79
C ALA A 123 6.40 -12.80 -12.85
N PRO A 124 6.38 -13.93 -12.12
CA PRO A 124 7.34 -14.23 -11.05
C PRO A 124 8.80 -14.25 -11.53
N GLU A 125 9.05 -14.62 -12.78
CA GLU A 125 10.38 -14.63 -13.40
C GLU A 125 10.97 -13.21 -13.50
N MET A 126 10.13 -12.25 -13.88
CA MET A 126 10.49 -10.84 -13.96
C MET A 126 10.69 -10.21 -12.58
N ARG A 127 9.97 -10.71 -11.57
CA ARG A 127 10.15 -10.32 -10.17
C ARG A 127 11.51 -10.76 -9.65
N HIS A 128 11.90 -12.01 -9.90
CA HIS A 128 13.20 -12.53 -9.51
C HIS A 128 14.35 -11.72 -10.13
N LEU A 129 14.26 -11.39 -11.42
CA LEU A 129 15.24 -10.54 -12.09
C LEU A 129 15.34 -9.14 -11.46
N ARG A 130 14.19 -8.54 -11.11
CA ARG A 130 14.15 -7.23 -10.44
C ARG A 130 14.78 -7.27 -9.05
N ASP A 131 14.54 -8.33 -8.28
CA ASP A 131 15.09 -8.48 -6.94
C ASP A 131 16.62 -8.66 -6.99
N LEU A 132 17.12 -9.47 -7.93
CA LEU A 132 18.55 -9.58 -8.21
C LEU A 132 19.17 -8.24 -8.60
N TYR A 133 18.49 -7.48 -9.47
CA TYR A 133 18.95 -6.15 -9.87
C TYR A 133 19.00 -5.19 -8.68
N ARG A 134 17.97 -5.16 -7.82
CA ARG A 134 17.94 -4.35 -6.59
C ARG A 134 19.08 -4.74 -5.65
N CYS A 135 19.32 -6.03 -5.45
CA CYS A 135 20.42 -6.55 -4.64
C CYS A 135 21.78 -6.08 -5.19
N MET A 136 22.01 -6.23 -6.49
CA MET A 136 23.23 -5.77 -7.17
C MET A 136 23.45 -4.26 -6.95
N GLN A 137 22.39 -3.44 -7.07
CA GLN A 137 22.51 -1.99 -6.87
C GLN A 137 22.79 -1.61 -5.42
N SER A 138 22.21 -2.33 -4.45
CA SER A 138 22.55 -2.14 -3.03
C SER A 138 24.03 -2.40 -2.79
N LEU A 139 24.56 -3.53 -3.27
CA LEU A 139 25.97 -3.89 -3.12
C LEU A 139 26.92 -2.90 -3.79
N LYS A 140 26.55 -2.37 -4.97
CA LYS A 140 27.32 -1.31 -5.65
C LYS A 140 27.36 -0.03 -4.82
N ASN A 141 26.24 0.38 -4.24
CA ASN A 141 26.18 1.57 -3.40
C ASN A 141 26.99 1.39 -2.11
N ASP A 142 26.91 0.23 -1.47
CA ASP A 142 27.68 -0.08 -0.26
C ASP A 142 29.18 -0.03 -0.53
N LYS A 143 29.63 -0.61 -1.65
CA LYS A 143 31.04 -0.56 -2.09
C LYS A 143 31.51 0.88 -2.35
N LEU A 144 30.67 1.69 -3.00
CA LEU A 144 30.98 3.10 -3.25
C LEU A 144 31.11 3.90 -1.94
N GLN A 145 30.22 3.67 -0.98
CA GLN A 145 30.29 4.30 0.36
C GLN A 145 31.57 3.88 1.11
N GLN A 146 31.96 2.61 1.06
CA GLN A 146 33.21 2.14 1.63
C GLN A 146 34.44 2.83 1.01
N MET A 147 34.47 2.94 -0.33
CA MET A 147 35.57 3.63 -1.03
C MET A 147 35.66 5.12 -0.68
N ILE A 148 34.53 5.80 -0.45
CA ILE A 148 34.52 7.19 0.01
C ILE A 148 35.05 7.29 1.45
N ASN A 149 34.64 6.38 2.33
CA ASN A 149 35.02 6.40 3.75
C ASN A 149 36.49 6.02 3.99
N CYS A 150 37.10 5.17 3.15
CA CYS A 150 38.52 4.83 3.23
C CYS A 150 39.46 5.91 2.67
N ASN A 151 38.94 6.88 1.91
CA ASN A 151 39.71 8.00 1.34
C ASN A 151 39.58 9.30 2.17
N ARG A 152 39.06 9.21 3.40
CA ARG A 152 39.01 10.27 4.42
C ARG A 152 39.95 9.93 5.56
#